data_AF-A0A9Q4DRE7-F1
#
_entry.id   AF-A0A9Q4DRE7-F1
#
_cell.length_a   1.000
_cell.length_b   1.000
_cell.length_c   1.000
_cell.angle_alpha   90.00
_cell.angle_beta   90.00
_cell.angle_gamma   90.00
#
_symmetry.space_group_name_H-M   'P 1'
#
loop_
_entity.id
_entity.type
_entity.pdbx_description
1 polymer ?
#
loop_
_entity_poly.entity_id
_entity_poly.type
_entity_poly.pdbx_seq_one_letter_code
_entity_poly.pdbx_strand_id
1 'polypeptide(L)'
;MPNIKSAIKRTKTNNERRVHNATIKSAMRTAIKQVEASVANNEADKAKTALTEAAKRIDKAVKTGLVHKNAAARYKSRLAKKVNGLSA
;
A
#
# COMPACT_ATOMS: atom_id res chain seq x y z
N MET A 1 -10.01 10.94 29.25
CA MET A 1 -10.98 9.82 29.25
C MET A 1 -12.27 10.33 28.62
N PRO A 2 -12.94 9.61 27.71
CA PRO A 2 -14.19 10.10 27.13
C PRO A 2 -15.29 10.00 28.19
N ASN A 3 -15.91 11.12 28.53
CA ASN A 3 -16.93 11.17 29.59
C ASN A 3 -18.34 10.89 29.07
N ILE A 4 -18.57 11.09 27.76
CA ILE A 4 -19.87 10.88 27.10
C ILE A 4 -19.90 9.46 26.51
N LYS A 5 -21.01 8.73 26.69
CA LYS A 5 -21.20 7.35 26.16
C LYS A 5 -20.89 7.23 24.66
N SER A 6 -21.30 8.22 23.86
CA SER A 6 -21.01 8.28 22.42
C SER A 6 -19.51 8.38 22.14
N ALA A 7 -18.77 9.15 22.94
CA ALA A 7 -17.33 9.33 22.80
C ALA A 7 -16.56 8.06 23.19
N ILE A 8 -16.98 7.34 24.24
CA ILE A 8 -16.42 6.03 24.62
C ILE A 8 -16.59 5.01 23.49
N LYS A 9 -17.76 4.99 22.85
CA LYS A 9 -17.98 4.14 21.67
C LYS A 9 -17.08 4.54 20.50
N ARG A 10 -16.91 5.84 20.24
CA ARG A 10 -16.05 6.34 19.16
C ARG A 10 -14.60 5.94 19.35
N THR A 11 -14.03 6.06 20.55
CA THR A 11 -12.64 5.65 20.81
C THR A 11 -12.44 4.16 20.54
N LYS A 12 -13.36 3.29 20.98
CA LYS A 12 -13.33 1.85 20.69
C LYS A 12 -13.30 1.59 19.18
N THR A 13 -14.28 2.13 18.43
CA THR A 13 -14.36 1.91 16.98
C THR A 13 -13.18 2.50 16.20
N ASN A 14 -12.63 3.63 16.67
CA ASN A 14 -11.46 4.24 16.05
C ASN A 14 -10.21 3.36 16.23
N ASN A 15 -10.03 2.74 17.41
CA ASN A 15 -8.91 1.84 17.66
C ASN A 15 -8.99 0.59 16.78
N GLU A 16 -10.16 -0.03 16.65
CA GLU A 16 -10.39 -1.18 15.77
C GLU A 16 -10.06 -0.85 14.31
N ARG A 17 -10.59 0.28 13.81
CA ARG A 17 -10.30 0.77 12.45
C ARG A 17 -8.82 1.11 12.27
N ARG A 18 -8.16 1.70 13.29
CA ARG A 18 -6.75 2.04 13.24
C ARG A 18 -5.88 0.79 13.06
N VAL A 19 -6.14 -0.26 13.83
CA VAL A 19 -5.39 -1.53 13.73
C VAL A 19 -5.59 -2.16 12.35
N HIS A 20 -6.83 -2.27 11.88
CA HIS A 20 -7.13 -2.80 10.55
C HIS A 20 -6.47 -1.98 9.43
N ASN A 21 -6.51 -0.65 9.54
CA ASN A 21 -5.92 0.22 8.53
C ASN A 21 -4.39 0.17 8.54
N ALA A 22 -3.78 -0.09 9.69
CA ALA A 22 -2.34 -0.25 9.83
C ALA A 22 -1.85 -1.49 9.07
N THR A 23 -2.58 -2.61 9.12
CA THR A 23 -2.19 -3.84 8.41
C THR A 23 -2.27 -3.69 6.89
N ILE A 24 -3.30 -3.00 6.38
CA ILE A 24 -3.41 -2.71 4.95
C ILE A 24 -2.26 -1.79 4.50
N LYS A 25 -1.98 -0.73 5.26
CA LYS A 25 -0.88 0.20 4.95
C LYS A 25 0.48 -0.47 5.01
N SER A 26 0.73 -1.33 6.00
CA SER A 26 2.01 -2.05 6.10
C SER A 26 2.17 -3.01 4.93
N ALA A 27 1.15 -3.82 4.61
CA ALA A 27 1.19 -4.74 3.47
C ALA A 27 1.46 -4.00 2.14
N MET A 28 0.82 -2.85 1.92
CA MET A 28 1.09 -2.01 0.75
C MET A 28 2.55 -1.55 0.70
N ARG A 29 3.10 -1.04 1.81
CA ARG A 29 4.49 -0.57 1.87
C ARG A 29 5.49 -1.71 1.66
N THR A 30 5.23 -2.88 2.22
CA THR A 30 6.07 -4.07 2.05
C THR A 30 6.10 -4.51 0.58
N ALA A 31 4.94 -4.55 -0.09
CA ALA A 31 4.88 -4.91 -1.51
C ALA A 31 5.65 -3.90 -2.39
N ILE A 32 5.54 -2.60 -2.09
CA ILE A 32 6.33 -1.56 -2.79
C ILE A 32 7.83 -1.81 -2.57
N LYS A 33 8.26 -2.05 -1.33
CA LYS A 33 9.67 -2.29 -0.99
C LYS A 33 10.20 -3.56 -1.67
N GLN A 34 9.38 -4.60 -1.81
CA GLN A 34 9.75 -5.82 -2.51
C GLN A 34 10.04 -5.57 -4.00
N VAL A 35 9.22 -4.76 -4.67
CA VAL A 35 9.50 -4.34 -6.05
C VAL A 35 10.83 -3.59 -6.13
N GLU A 36 11.05 -2.63 -5.23
CA GLU A 36 12.30 -1.86 -5.21
C GLU A 36 13.53 -2.73 -4.94
N ALA A 37 13.41 -3.74 -4.08
CA ALA A 37 14.48 -4.71 -3.84
C ALA A 37 14.76 -5.60 -5.06
N SER A 38 13.72 -6.09 -5.75
CA SER A 38 13.89 -6.87 -6.98
C SER A 38 14.50 -6.04 -8.12
N VAL A 39 14.12 -4.76 -8.20
CA VAL A 39 14.73 -3.79 -9.13
C VAL A 39 16.21 -3.59 -8.82
N ALA A 40 16.57 -3.41 -7.55
CA ALA A 40 17.97 -3.22 -7.14
C ALA A 40 18.85 -4.45 -7.43
N ASN A 41 18.27 -5.66 -7.40
CA ASN A 41 18.95 -6.91 -7.67
C ASN A 41 18.98 -7.29 -9.17
N ASN A 42 18.46 -6.45 -10.07
CA ASN A 42 18.38 -6.69 -11.51
C ASN A 42 17.57 -7.94 -11.94
N GLU A 43 16.62 -8.37 -11.13
CA GLU A 43 15.81 -9.57 -11.37
C GLU A 43 14.54 -9.24 -12.17
N ALA A 44 14.60 -9.26 -13.50
CA ALA A 44 13.53 -8.77 -14.38
C ALA A 44 12.18 -9.50 -14.19
N ASP A 45 12.17 -10.83 -14.13
CA ASP A 45 10.93 -11.62 -14.01
C ASP A 45 10.31 -11.51 -12.61
N LYS A 46 11.17 -11.49 -11.59
CA LYS A 46 10.75 -11.28 -10.19
C LYS A 46 10.21 -9.87 -9.97
N ALA A 47 10.77 -8.87 -10.63
CA ALA A 47 10.29 -7.49 -10.57
C ALA A 47 8.90 -7.35 -11.23
N LYS A 48 8.66 -8.01 -12.37
CA LYS A 48 7.34 -8.01 -13.04
C LYS A 48 6.25 -8.66 -12.19
N THR A 49 6.53 -9.83 -11.61
CA THR A 49 5.58 -10.51 -10.71
C THR A 49 5.30 -9.68 -9.45
N ALA A 50 6.34 -9.16 -8.80
CA ALA A 50 6.19 -8.28 -7.63
C ALA A 50 5.40 -7.00 -7.95
N LEU A 51 5.57 -6.43 -9.15
CA LEU A 51 4.82 -5.25 -9.59
C LEU A 51 3.32 -5.51 -9.66
N THR A 52 2.91 -6.66 -10.20
CA THR A 52 1.47 -7.01 -10.28
C THR A 52 0.86 -7.17 -8.88
N GLU A 53 1.57 -7.79 -7.94
CA GLU A 53 1.12 -7.86 -6.55
C GLU A 53 1.04 -6.46 -5.92
N ALA A 54 2.08 -5.64 -6.07
CA ALA A 54 2.11 -4.29 -5.53
C ALA A 54 0.95 -3.43 -6.07
N ALA A 55 0.68 -3.49 -7.37
CA ALA A 55 -0.46 -2.80 -7.99
C ALA A 55 -1.79 -3.24 -7.39
N LYS A 56 -2.00 -4.56 -7.22
CA LYS A 56 -3.20 -5.13 -6.59
C LYS A 56 -3.39 -4.65 -5.16
N ARG A 57 -2.31 -4.58 -4.37
CA ARG A 57 -2.36 -4.10 -2.97
C ARG A 57 -2.67 -2.60 -2.90
N ILE A 58 -2.08 -1.80 -3.79
CA ILE A 58 -2.34 -0.35 -3.88
C ILE A 58 -3.82 -0.09 -4.23
N ASP A 59 -4.37 -0.78 -5.22
CA ASP A 59 -5.76 -0.57 -5.64
C ASP A 59 -6.77 -1.05 -4.60
N LYS A 60 -6.46 -2.12 -3.85
CA LYS A 60 -7.25 -2.52 -2.68
C LYS A 60 -7.26 -1.44 -1.58
N ALA A 61 -6.13 -0.76 -1.36
CA ALA A 61 -6.04 0.34 -0.38
C ALA A 61 -6.81 1.60 -0.83
N VAL A 62 -6.98 1.79 -2.14
CA VAL A 62 -7.85 2.84 -2.70
C VAL A 62 -9.33 2.48 -2.49
N LYS A 63 -9.72 1.22 -2.76
CA LYS A 63 -11.11 0.76 -2.60
C LYS A 63 -11.65 0.97 -1.19
N THR A 64 -10.81 0.76 -0.18
CA THR A 64 -11.15 0.97 1.24
C THR A 64 -11.06 2.43 1.68
N GLY A 65 -10.64 3.35 0.80
CA GLY A 65 -10.53 4.78 1.09
C GLY A 65 -9.28 5.16 1.90
N LEU A 66 -8.34 4.24 2.12
CA LEU A 66 -7.14 4.52 2.91
C LEU A 66 -6.10 5.36 2.15
N VAL A 67 -6.07 5.24 0.83
CA VAL A 67 -5.14 5.93 -0.06
C VAL A 67 -5.92 6.63 -1.15
N HIS A 68 -5.61 7.91 -1.39
CA HIS A 68 -6.24 8.66 -2.47
C HIS A 68 -5.81 8.14 -3.85
N LYS A 69 -6.72 8.20 -4.82
CA LYS A 69 -6.49 7.73 -6.20
C LYS A 69 -5.22 8.33 -6.82
N ASN A 70 -4.96 9.61 -6.58
CA ASN A 70 -3.76 10.30 -7.10
C ASN A 70 -2.46 9.78 -6.47
N ALA A 71 -2.48 9.44 -5.17
CA ALA A 71 -1.33 8.86 -4.51
C ALA A 71 -1.06 7.45 -5.06
N ALA A 72 -2.11 6.64 -5.24
CA ALA A 72 -2.01 5.32 -5.86
C ALA A 72 -1.47 5.38 -7.30
N ALA A 73 -1.97 6.31 -8.12
CA ALA A 73 -1.47 6.52 -9.47
C ALA A 73 0.01 6.90 -9.49
N ARG A 74 0.44 7.79 -8.59
CA ARG A 74 1.86 8.16 -8.43
C ARG A 74 2.73 6.97 -8.06
N TYR A 75 2.31 6.12 -7.12
CA TYR A 75 3.07 4.93 -6.75
C TYR A 75 3.18 3.94 -7.91
N LYS A 76 2.07 3.65 -8.59
CA LYS A 76 2.06 2.75 -9.77
C LYS A 76 2.96 3.27 -10.89
N SER A 77 2.85 4.55 -11.23
CA SER A 77 3.68 5.16 -12.28
C SER A 77 5.18 5.09 -11.95
N ARG A 78 5.57 5.40 -10.72
CA ARG A 78 6.97 5.34 -10.29
C ARG A 78 7.54 3.91 -10.32
N LEU A 79 6.78 2.93 -9.84
CA LEU A 79 7.21 1.53 -9.86
C LEU A 79 7.33 1.00 -11.29
N ALA A 80 6.36 1.29 -12.16
CA ALA A 80 6.39 0.90 -13.56
C ALA A 80 7.61 1.48 -14.29
N LYS A 81 7.94 2.76 -14.08
CA LYS A 81 9.15 3.38 -14.65
C LYS A 81 10.43 2.67 -14.20
N LYS A 82 10.54 2.32 -12.92
CA LYS A 82 11.71 1.61 -12.39
C LYS A 82 11.87 0.22 -13.02
N VAL A 83 10.78 -0.56 -13.10
CA VAL A 83 10.81 -1.91 -13.68
C VAL A 83 11.06 -1.87 -15.19
N ASN A 84 10.45 -0.93 -15.91
CA ASN A 84 10.66 -0.79 -17.35
C ASN A 84 12.09 -0.32 -17.68
N GLY A 85 12.70 0.49 -16.82
CA GLY A 85 14.10 0.94 -16.98
C GLY A 85 15.15 -0.16 -16.84
N LEU A 86 14.80 -1.33 -16.30
CA LEU A 86 15.65 -2.53 -16.28
C LEU A 86 15.58 -3.37 -17.56
N SER A 87 14.55 -3.15 -18.37
CA SER A 87 14.25 -3.90 -19.58
C SER A 87 14.66 -3.15 -20.85
N ALA A 88 15.29 -1.98 -20.70
CA ALA A 88 15.76 -1.12 -21.79
C ALA A 88 17.28 -1.28 -21.99
#